data_AF-Q0PQE6-F1
#
_entry.id   AF-Q0PQE6-F1
#
_cell.length_a   1.000
_cell.length_b   1.000
_cell.length_c   1.000
_cell.angle_alpha   90.00
_cell.angle_beta   90.00
_cell.angle_gamma   90.00
#
_symmetry.space_group_name_H-M   'P 1'
#
loop_
_entity.id
_entity.type
_entity.pdbx_description
1 polymer ?
#
loop_
_entity_poly.entity_id
_entity_poly.type
_entity_poly.pdbx_seq_one_letter_code
_entity_poly.pdbx_strand_id
1 'polypeptide(L)'
;MSREREILLGVNIDHVATLRQARGTRYPEPVQAALVAEQAGADAITLHLREDRRHIQDRDVEILSGMLQTRMNLEMAATAEMAAIASRFRPADCCPGAGTSRGVDHGGGA
;
A
#
# COMPACT_ATOMS: atom_id res chain seq x y z
N MET A 1 -23.87 -8.10 24.98
CA MET A 1 -22.66 -8.76 24.46
C MET A 1 -21.68 -7.66 24.13
N SER A 2 -20.69 -7.46 25.00
CA SER A 2 -19.61 -6.50 24.75
C SER A 2 -18.92 -6.94 23.46
N ARG A 3 -18.87 -6.08 22.44
CA ARG A 3 -18.00 -6.33 21.29
C ARG A 3 -16.57 -6.35 21.84
N GLU A 4 -15.99 -7.53 22.00
CA GLU A 4 -14.54 -7.65 22.03
C GLU A 4 -14.04 -6.97 20.75
N ARG A 5 -13.13 -6.01 20.90
CA ARG A 5 -12.52 -5.36 19.73
C ARG A 5 -11.67 -6.41 19.03
N GLU A 6 -12.19 -6.94 17.94
CA GLU A 6 -11.48 -7.86 17.06
C GLU A 6 -10.21 -7.17 16.55
N ILE A 7 -9.07 -7.86 16.67
CA ILE A 7 -7.80 -7.36 16.17
C ILE A 7 -7.78 -7.59 14.66
N LEU A 8 -7.51 -6.55 13.89
CA LEU A 8 -7.47 -6.60 12.43
C LEU A 8 -6.04 -6.74 11.91
N LEU A 9 -5.85 -7.50 10.84
CA LEU A 9 -4.56 -7.68 10.17
C LEU A 9 -4.54 -6.94 8.82
N GLY A 10 -3.64 -5.95 8.70
CA GLY A 10 -3.28 -5.34 7.43
C GLY A 10 -1.99 -5.97 6.86
N VAL A 11 -2.03 -6.47 5.63
CA VAL A 11 -0.86 -7.09 4.98
C VAL A 11 -0.21 -6.10 4.02
N ASN A 12 1.05 -5.72 4.30
CA ASN A 12 1.84 -4.89 3.39
C ASN A 12 2.47 -5.74 2.26
N ILE A 13 2.27 -5.33 1.00
CA ILE A 13 2.73 -6.05 -0.20
C ILE A 13 3.94 -5.43 -0.92
N ASP A 14 4.56 -4.39 -0.36
CA ASP A 14 5.65 -3.61 -1.01
C ASP A 14 6.86 -4.47 -1.37
N HIS A 15 7.18 -5.46 -0.54
CA HIS A 15 8.31 -6.34 -0.77
C HIS A 15 8.11 -7.30 -1.94
N VAL A 16 6.86 -7.63 -2.29
CA VAL A 16 6.55 -8.36 -3.52
C VAL A 16 6.92 -7.50 -4.73
N ALA A 17 6.53 -6.23 -4.71
CA ALA A 17 6.88 -5.28 -5.76
C ALA A 17 8.39 -5.02 -5.80
N THR A 18 9.07 -4.98 -4.64
CA THR A 18 10.53 -4.87 -4.58
C THR A 18 11.22 -6.02 -5.31
N LEU A 19 10.76 -7.25 -5.09
CA LEU A 19 11.31 -8.43 -5.79
C LEU A 19 11.07 -8.35 -7.30
N ARG A 20 9.89 -7.87 -7.72
CA ARG A 20 9.57 -7.60 -9.14
C ARG A 20 10.52 -6.57 -9.74
N GLN A 21 10.70 -5.42 -9.08
CA GLN A 21 11.54 -4.33 -9.57
C GLN A 21 13.02 -4.72 -9.62
N ALA A 22 13.50 -5.54 -8.69
CA ALA A 22 14.88 -6.03 -8.68
C ALA A 22 15.26 -6.85 -9.94
N ARG A 23 14.26 -7.42 -10.64
CA ARG A 23 14.45 -8.22 -11.86
C ARG A 23 13.94 -7.52 -13.12
N GLY A 24 13.20 -6.42 -13.00
CA GLY A 24 12.57 -5.74 -14.14
C GLY A 24 11.53 -6.63 -14.86
N THR A 25 11.00 -7.63 -14.17
CA THR A 25 10.04 -8.61 -14.73
C THR A 25 8.61 -8.22 -14.39
N ARG A 26 7.63 -8.95 -14.95
CA ARG A 26 6.21 -8.80 -14.57
C ARG A 26 5.83 -9.59 -13.31
N TYR A 27 6.72 -10.45 -12.83
CA TYR A 27 6.52 -11.31 -11.68
C TYR A 27 7.62 -11.13 -10.62
N PRO A 28 7.34 -11.40 -9.34
CA PRO A 28 6.01 -11.68 -8.80
C PRO A 28 5.07 -10.47 -8.92
N GLU A 29 3.76 -10.72 -8.95
CA GLU A 29 2.75 -9.69 -9.21
C GLU A 29 2.11 -9.26 -7.86
N PRO A 30 2.21 -7.97 -7.45
CA PRO A 30 1.69 -7.51 -6.15
C PRO A 30 0.17 -7.60 -5.99
N VAL A 31 -0.59 -7.39 -7.07
CA VAL A 31 -2.05 -7.58 -7.09
C VAL A 31 -2.40 -9.03 -6.81
N GLN A 32 -1.68 -9.99 -7.40
CA GLN A 32 -1.88 -11.40 -7.08
C GLN A 32 -1.59 -11.69 -5.61
N ALA A 33 -0.52 -11.11 -5.04
CA ALA A 33 -0.22 -11.28 -3.62
C ALA A 33 -1.30 -10.68 -2.71
N ALA A 34 -1.86 -9.53 -3.07
CA ALA A 34 -2.97 -8.91 -2.35
C ALA A 34 -4.21 -9.81 -2.33
N LEU A 35 -4.60 -10.36 -3.48
CA LEU A 35 -5.76 -11.26 -3.59
C LEU A 35 -5.57 -12.53 -2.76
N VAL A 36 -4.36 -13.10 -2.76
CA VAL A 36 -4.04 -14.26 -1.91
C VAL A 36 -4.11 -13.89 -0.42
N ALA A 37 -3.63 -12.71 -0.04
CA ALA A 37 -3.71 -12.23 1.34
C ALA A 37 -5.15 -12.01 1.80
N GLU A 38 -6.02 -11.41 0.98
CA GLU A 38 -7.45 -11.27 1.29
C GLU A 38 -8.12 -12.64 1.45
N GLN A 39 -7.86 -13.57 0.53
CA GLN A 39 -8.39 -14.94 0.61
C GLN A 39 -7.90 -15.71 1.84
N ALA A 40 -6.71 -15.37 2.35
CA ALA A 40 -6.14 -15.95 3.56
C ALA A 40 -6.63 -15.27 4.86
N GLY A 41 -7.49 -14.24 4.77
CA GLY A 41 -8.11 -13.58 5.92
C GLY A 41 -7.48 -12.25 6.32
N ALA A 42 -6.76 -11.56 5.43
CA ALA A 42 -6.36 -10.18 5.68
C ALA A 42 -7.59 -9.26 5.71
N ASP A 43 -7.67 -8.36 6.70
CA ASP A 43 -8.74 -7.37 6.83
C ASP A 43 -8.48 -6.09 6.01
N ALA A 44 -7.22 -5.89 5.61
CA ALA A 44 -6.79 -4.81 4.76
C ALA A 44 -5.52 -5.19 3.99
N ILE A 45 -5.33 -4.55 2.84
CA ILE A 45 -4.09 -4.58 2.09
C ILE A 45 -3.42 -3.22 2.20
N THR A 46 -2.18 -3.21 2.68
CA THR A 46 -1.35 -2.02 2.80
C THR A 46 -0.38 -1.97 1.62
N LEU A 47 -0.24 -0.79 1.02
CA LEU A 47 0.76 -0.55 -0.03
C LEU A 47 1.28 0.87 0.07
N HIS A 48 2.58 1.04 -0.17
CA HIS A 48 3.23 2.34 -0.09
C HIS A 48 3.59 2.85 -1.48
N LEU A 49 2.79 3.79 -1.98
CA LEU A 49 3.13 4.52 -3.20
C LEU A 49 4.12 5.64 -2.86
N ARG A 50 5.39 5.41 -3.18
CA ARG A 50 6.45 6.40 -2.98
C ARG A 50 6.51 7.41 -4.12
N GLU A 51 6.94 8.63 -3.84
CA GLU A 51 7.21 9.67 -4.85
C GLU A 51 8.21 9.17 -5.93
N ASP A 52 9.23 8.41 -5.53
CA ASP A 52 10.25 7.83 -6.42
C ASP A 52 9.83 6.52 -7.12
N ARG A 53 8.62 6.00 -6.83
CA ARG A 53 8.10 4.72 -7.35
C ARG A 53 9.10 3.57 -7.25
N ARG A 54 9.83 3.48 -6.13
CA ARG A 54 10.89 2.46 -5.95
C ARG A 54 10.40 1.01 -6.02
N HIS A 55 9.17 0.74 -5.59
CA HIS A 55 8.58 -0.61 -5.58
C HIS A 55 7.18 -0.62 -6.18
N ILE A 56 6.17 -0.19 -5.41
CA ILE A 56 4.80 -0.06 -5.89
C ILE A 56 4.73 1.04 -6.96
N GLN A 57 4.02 0.75 -8.05
CA GLN A 57 3.80 1.65 -9.19
C GLN A 57 2.35 2.14 -9.21
N ASP A 58 2.07 3.25 -9.89
CA ASP A 58 0.71 3.80 -10.04
C ASP A 58 -0.27 2.76 -10.63
N ARG A 59 0.22 1.91 -11.55
CA ARG A 59 -0.54 0.78 -12.09
C ARG A 59 -1.05 -0.15 -11.00
N ASP A 60 -0.21 -0.47 -10.02
CA ASP A 60 -0.59 -1.42 -8.97
C ASP A 60 -1.71 -0.84 -8.10
N VAL A 61 -1.62 0.46 -7.77
CA VAL A 61 -2.66 1.20 -7.04
C VAL A 61 -3.97 1.23 -7.83
N GLU A 62 -3.91 1.58 -9.11
CA GLU A 62 -5.10 1.65 -9.98
C GLU A 62 -5.82 0.31 -10.06
N ILE A 63 -5.08 -0.78 -10.28
CA ILE A 63 -5.66 -2.12 -10.36
C ILE A 63 -6.27 -2.54 -9.02
N LEU A 64 -5.52 -2.37 -7.92
CA LEU A 64 -5.99 -2.75 -6.58
C LEU A 64 -7.22 -1.96 -6.16
N SER A 65 -7.32 -0.67 -6.53
CA SER A 65 -8.47 0.16 -6.21
C SER A 65 -9.78 -0.35 -6.80
N GLY A 66 -9.72 -1.09 -7.92
CA GLY A 66 -10.88 -1.71 -8.56
C GLY A 66 -11.08 -3.19 -8.22
N MET A 67 -10.17 -3.83 -7.49
CA MET A 67 -10.19 -5.29 -7.27
C MET A 67 -10.34 -5.70 -5.80
N LEU A 68 -9.77 -4.95 -4.86
CA LEU A 68 -9.81 -5.31 -3.44
C LEU A 68 -11.25 -5.39 -2.94
N GLN A 69 -11.57 -6.45 -2.20
CA GLN A 69 -12.87 -6.65 -1.56
C GLN A 69 -12.87 -6.19 -0.10
N THR A 70 -11.69 -6.10 0.50
CA THR A 70 -11.43 -5.57 1.83
C THR A 70 -10.99 -4.10 1.73
N ARG A 71 -10.29 -3.59 2.74
CA ARG A 71 -9.84 -2.21 2.78
C ARG A 71 -8.47 -2.05 2.13
N MET A 72 -8.33 -1.00 1.33
CA MET A 72 -7.02 -0.49 0.93
C MET A 72 -6.52 0.49 1.99
N ASN A 73 -5.32 0.25 2.52
CA ASN A 73 -4.54 1.22 3.29
C ASN A 73 -3.39 1.78 2.43
N LEU A 74 -3.53 3.01 1.96
CA LEU A 74 -2.52 3.66 1.13
C LEU A 74 -1.52 4.43 1.99
N GLU A 75 -0.30 3.91 2.11
CA GLU A 75 0.84 4.64 2.66
C GLU A 75 1.42 5.58 1.61
N MET A 76 1.66 6.83 2.00
CA MET A 76 2.15 7.85 1.08
C MET A 76 2.82 9.01 1.82
N ALA A 77 3.67 9.76 1.12
CA ALA A 77 4.18 11.02 1.64
C ALA A 77 3.08 12.10 1.70
N ALA A 78 3.16 13.01 2.67
CA ALA A 78 2.23 14.15 2.78
C ALA A 78 2.52 15.26 1.74
N THR A 79 2.41 14.94 0.45
CA THR A 79 2.62 15.88 -0.67
C THR A 79 1.33 16.11 -1.46
N ALA A 80 1.26 17.21 -2.22
CA ALA A 80 0.10 17.54 -3.04
C ALA A 80 -0.14 16.50 -4.15
N GLU A 81 0.93 15.95 -4.74
CA GLU A 81 0.83 14.87 -5.72
C GLU A 81 0.16 13.63 -5.11
N MET A 82 0.67 13.17 -3.97
CA MET A 82 0.13 11.98 -3.29
C MET A 82 -1.31 12.19 -2.83
N ALA A 83 -1.63 13.38 -2.31
CA ALA A 83 -3.01 13.73 -1.94
C ALA A 83 -3.96 13.71 -3.15
N ALA A 84 -3.52 14.14 -4.33
CA ALA A 84 -4.31 14.05 -5.56
C ALA A 84 -4.55 12.59 -5.99
N ILE A 85 -3.53 11.73 -5.87
CA ILE A 85 -3.66 10.29 -6.14
C ILE A 85 -4.63 9.63 -5.16
N ALA A 86 -4.49 9.88 -3.87
CA ALA A 86 -5.42 9.38 -2.85
C ALA A 86 -6.85 9.88 -3.10
N SER A 87 -7.02 11.14 -3.49
CA SER A 87 -8.34 11.70 -3.81
C SER A 87 -8.97 11.05 -5.06
N ARG A 88 -8.15 10.65 -6.03
CA ARG A 88 -8.58 9.95 -7.24
C ARG A 88 -9.05 8.52 -6.93
N PHE A 89 -8.26 7.76 -6.18
CA PHE A 89 -8.54 6.34 -5.93
C PHE A 89 -9.35 6.06 -4.67
N ARG A 90 -9.50 7.04 -3.78
CA ARG A 90 -10.33 6.99 -2.56
C ARG A 90 -10.10 5.69 -1.76
N PRO A 91 -8.85 5.41 -1.33
CA PRO A 91 -8.60 4.26 -0.47
C PRO A 91 -9.42 4.39 0.83
N ALA A 92 -9.75 3.25 1.43
CA ALA A 92 -10.52 3.23 2.67
C ALA A 92 -9.74 3.89 3.82
N ASP A 93 -8.43 3.69 3.85
CA ASP A 93 -7.51 4.21 4.85
C ASP A 93 -6.29 4.86 4.14
N CYS A 94 -5.78 5.94 4.73
CA CYS A 94 -4.53 6.59 4.32
C CYS A 94 -3.60 6.71 5.52
N CYS A 95 -2.33 6.35 5.34
CA CYS A 95 -1.28 6.54 6.35
C CYS A 95 -0.22 7.52 5.82
N PRO A 96 -0.33 8.82 6.10
CA PRO A 96 0.67 9.79 5.69
C PRO A 96 1.98 9.63 6.47
N GLY A 97 3.08 9.42 5.77
CA GLY A 97 4.44 9.40 6.32
C GLY A 97 5.24 10.65 5.96
N ALA A 98 6.46 10.73 6.49
CA ALA A 98 7.43 11.74 6.06
C ALA A 98 7.85 11.51 4.60
N GLY A 99 7.78 12.55 3.76
CA GLY A 99 8.29 12.50 2.40
C GLY A 99 9.82 12.44 2.34
N THR A 100 10.37 11.98 1.22
CA THR A 100 11.83 11.78 1.05
C THR A 100 12.60 13.06 0.75
N SER A 101 11.92 14.21 0.68
CA SER A 101 12.46 15.46 0.12
C SER A 101 13.19 16.39 1.11
N ARG A 102 13.44 16.02 2.36
CA ARG A 102 14.41 16.71 3.25
C ARG A 102 15.12 15.70 4.13
N GLY A 103 16.43 15.89 4.35
CA GLY A 103 17.29 15.08 5.19
C GLY A 103 16.86 15.03 6.66
N VAL A 104 15.76 14.33 6.92
CA VAL A 104 15.28 13.94 8.23
C VAL A 104 15.66 12.47 8.37
N ASP A 105 16.39 12.19 9.45
CA ASP A 105 16.79 10.86 9.88
C ASP A 105 15.61 9.88 9.80
N HIS A 106 15.83 8.74 9.16
CA HIS A 106 14.83 7.68 8.99
C HIS A 106 14.77 6.86 10.28
N GLY A 107 14.31 7.49 11.36
CA GLY A 107 13.69 6.76 12.45
C GLY A 107 12.44 6.10 11.88
N GLY A 108 12.52 4.80 11.62
CA GLY A 108 11.43 4.00 11.05
C GLY A 108 10.15 4.17 11.86
N GLY A 109 9.27 5.04 11.39
CA GLY A 109 7.90 5.12 11.85
C GLY A 109 7.05 4.25 10.95
N ALA A 110 6.90 3.00 11.37
CA ALA A 110 5.73 2.18 11.08
C ALA A 110 5.12 1.80 12.44
#